data_AF-A0A553JUR9-F1
#
_entry.id   AF-A0A553JUR9-F1
#
_cell.length_a   1.000
_cell.length_b   1.000
_cell.length_c   1.000
_cell.angle_alpha   90.00
_cell.angle_beta   90.00
_cell.angle_gamma   90.00
#
_symmetry.space_group_name_H-M   'P 1'
#
loop_
_entity.id
_entity.type
_entity.pdbx_description
1 polymer ?
#
loop_
_entity_poly.entity_id
_entity_poly.type
_entity_poly.pdbx_seq_one_letter_code
_entity_poly.pdbx_strand_id
1 'polypeptide(L)'
;MTQVDKALLIELLDYPRKRIVQSMELKFCPHAGFFNSNDDQCLSCHQEMECVWMNHNDELVAVEEKPIQEIKQQLLIAVDFIDSSLSPHHLSRRNCECENCVWLRKAQQVLAIE
;
A
#
# COMPACT_ATOMS: atom_id res chain seq x y z
N MET A 1 11.11 17.64 -18.82
CA MET A 1 10.57 16.37 -18.28
C MET A 1 10.60 16.49 -16.77
N THR A 2 9.45 16.63 -16.14
CA THR A 2 9.34 16.71 -14.68
C THR A 2 9.56 15.30 -14.13
N GLN A 3 10.76 15.01 -13.64
CA GLN A 3 11.07 13.74 -13.00
C GLN A 3 10.19 13.59 -11.76
N VAL A 4 9.58 12.42 -11.59
CA VAL A 4 8.81 12.11 -10.38
C VAL A 4 9.72 12.19 -9.16
N ASP A 5 9.30 12.98 -8.17
CA ASP A 5 9.99 13.07 -6.89
C ASP A 5 9.82 11.75 -6.11
N LYS A 6 10.95 11.10 -5.81
CA LYS A 6 10.98 9.86 -5.03
C LYS A 6 10.39 10.06 -3.64
N ALA A 7 10.62 11.22 -3.01
CA ALA A 7 10.08 11.51 -1.69
C ALA A 7 8.54 11.53 -1.72
N LEU A 8 7.95 12.10 -2.78
CA LEU A 8 6.50 12.11 -2.97
C LEU A 8 5.93 10.70 -3.16
N LEU A 9 6.63 9.81 -3.87
CA LEU A 9 6.21 8.41 -4.00
C LEU A 9 6.23 7.69 -2.64
N ILE A 10 7.24 7.95 -1.81
CA ILE A 10 7.35 7.36 -0.47
C ILE A 10 6.24 7.88 0.44
N GLU A 11 5.98 9.19 0.43
CA GLU A 11 4.89 9.82 1.20
C GLU A 11 3.52 9.20 0.86
N LEU A 12 3.30 8.86 -0.41
CA LEU A 12 2.05 8.25 -0.85
C LEU A 12 1.80 6.85 -0.26
N LEU A 13 2.83 6.18 0.28
CA LEU A 13 2.67 4.87 0.94
C LEU A 13 2.06 4.99 2.34
N ASP A 14 2.10 6.16 2.99
CA ASP A 14 1.61 6.33 4.37
C ASP A 14 0.13 6.01 4.54
N TYR A 15 -0.67 6.40 3.56
CA TYR A 15 -2.10 6.15 3.58
C TYR A 15 -2.45 4.65 3.40
N PRO A 16 -1.98 3.97 2.33
CA PRO A 16 -2.27 2.54 2.16
C PRO A 16 -1.69 1.67 3.28
N ARG A 17 -0.53 2.00 3.88
CA ARG A 17 -0.03 1.30 5.09
C ARG A 17 -1.11 1.22 6.17
N LYS A 18 -1.70 2.36 6.51
CA LYS A 18 -2.76 2.44 7.55
C LYS A 18 -4.00 1.65 7.14
N ARG A 19 -4.42 1.75 5.88
CA ARG A 19 -5.63 1.07 5.37
C ARG A 19 -5.47 -0.44 5.32
N ILE A 20 -4.31 -0.93 4.88
CA ILE A 20 -3.99 -2.35 4.78
C ILE A 20 -3.87 -2.96 6.19
N VAL A 21 -3.16 -2.31 7.11
CA VAL A 21 -3.09 -2.78 8.51
C VAL A 21 -4.49 -2.84 9.16
N GLN A 22 -5.36 -1.87 8.88
CA GLN A 22 -6.75 -1.88 9.38
C GLN A 22 -7.61 -3.00 8.79
N SER A 23 -7.31 -3.49 7.58
CA SER A 23 -8.04 -4.62 6.98
C SER A 23 -7.50 -5.98 7.42
N MET A 24 -6.31 -6.04 8.02
CA MET A 24 -5.68 -7.28 8.49
C MET A 24 -6.32 -7.75 9.81
N GLU A 25 -6.72 -9.02 9.87
CA GLU A 25 -7.12 -9.71 11.11
C GLU A 25 -5.88 -10.15 11.93
N LEU A 26 -5.17 -9.19 12.52
CA LEU A 26 -3.92 -9.45 13.26
C LEU A 26 -4.12 -10.31 14.51
N LYS A 27 -5.34 -10.40 15.04
CA LYS A 27 -5.69 -11.19 16.23
C LYS A 27 -5.35 -12.68 16.07
N PHE A 28 -5.42 -13.20 14.84
CA PHE A 28 -5.12 -14.60 14.54
C PHE A 28 -3.75 -14.78 13.89
N CYS A 29 -2.99 -13.69 13.73
CA CYS A 29 -1.64 -13.76 13.19
C CYS A 29 -0.68 -14.21 14.31
N PRO A 30 0.03 -15.35 14.15
CA PRO A 30 1.02 -15.79 15.14
C PRO A 30 2.17 -14.80 15.29
N HIS A 31 2.41 -13.98 14.28
CA HIS A 31 3.46 -12.96 14.26
C HIS A 31 2.96 -11.54 14.48
N ALA A 32 1.69 -11.35 14.80
CA ALA A 32 1.08 -10.03 14.99
C ALA A 32 1.36 -9.02 13.84
N GLY A 33 1.51 -9.53 12.60
CA GLY A 33 1.79 -8.72 11.41
C GLY A 33 3.27 -8.47 11.11
N PHE A 34 4.20 -9.02 11.91
CA PHE A 34 5.63 -8.86 11.69
C PHE A 34 6.24 -10.03 10.91
N PHE A 35 7.22 -9.75 10.07
CA PHE A 35 8.05 -10.79 9.47
C PHE A 35 8.99 -11.42 10.51
N ASN A 36 9.11 -12.75 10.51
CA ASN A 36 10.10 -13.48 11.31
C ASN A 36 10.92 -14.39 10.39
N SER A 37 12.19 -14.03 10.16
CA SER A 37 13.11 -14.81 9.32
C SER A 37 13.54 -16.14 9.93
N ASN A 38 13.29 -16.35 11.23
CA ASN A 38 13.66 -17.54 11.98
C ASN A 38 12.45 -18.47 12.20
N ASP A 39 11.30 -18.17 11.59
CA ASP A 39 10.21 -19.14 11.58
C ASP A 39 10.46 -20.17 10.47
N ASP A 40 10.79 -21.38 10.89
CA ASP A 40 11.06 -22.53 10.03
C ASP A 40 9.77 -23.02 9.33
N GLN A 41 8.60 -22.58 9.80
CA GLN A 41 7.32 -22.87 9.18
C GLN A 41 6.84 -21.69 8.36
N CYS A 42 6.78 -21.88 7.04
CA CYS A 42 5.91 -21.06 6.21
C CYS A 42 4.46 -21.43 6.56
N LEU A 43 3.96 -20.91 7.68
CA LEU A 43 2.54 -21.01 8.00
C LEU A 43 1.80 -20.23 6.93
N SER A 44 0.94 -20.91 6.17
CA SER A 44 0.05 -20.26 5.20
C SER A 44 -0.75 -19.18 5.93
N CYS A 45 -0.36 -17.93 5.71
CA CYS A 45 -1.08 -16.77 6.19
C CYS A 45 -2.24 -16.55 5.23
N HIS A 46 -3.48 -16.63 5.71
CA HIS A 46 -4.66 -16.36 4.90
C HIS A 46 -4.75 -14.91 4.38
N GLN A 47 -3.89 -14.01 4.88
CA GLN A 47 -3.79 -12.58 4.48
C GLN A 47 -2.67 -12.34 3.47
N GLU A 48 -2.30 -13.39 2.74
CA GLU A 48 -1.23 -13.50 1.74
C GLU A 48 -0.70 -12.15 1.24
N MET A 49 -1.47 -11.45 0.40
CA MET A 49 -1.00 -10.26 -0.32
C MET A 49 -0.84 -9.03 0.58
N GLU A 50 -1.77 -8.79 1.52
CA GLU A 50 -1.72 -7.67 2.44
C GLU A 50 -0.52 -7.78 3.39
N CYS A 51 -0.28 -8.97 3.92
CA CYS A 51 0.86 -9.23 4.82
C CYS A 51 2.20 -9.12 4.07
N VAL A 52 2.30 -9.70 2.86
CA VAL A 52 3.50 -9.58 2.04
C VAL A 52 3.76 -8.12 1.65
N TRP A 53 2.74 -7.38 1.25
CA TRP A 53 2.89 -5.96 0.92
C TRP A 53 3.35 -5.16 2.13
N MET A 54 2.80 -5.40 3.33
CA MET A 54 3.24 -4.69 4.52
C MET A 54 4.70 -4.94 4.85
N ASN A 55 5.18 -6.18 4.77
CA ASN A 55 6.59 -6.47 5.02
C ASN A 55 7.56 -5.80 4.02
N HIS A 56 7.09 -5.37 2.85
CA HIS A 56 7.90 -4.64 1.89
C HIS A 56 7.79 -3.11 2.03
N ASN A 57 6.79 -2.61 2.75
CA ASN A 57 6.43 -1.20 2.74
C ASN A 57 6.24 -0.62 4.13
N ASP A 58 6.40 -1.37 5.21
CA ASP A 58 6.25 -0.87 6.58
C ASP A 58 7.16 0.34 6.87
N GLU A 59 6.81 1.14 7.88
CA GLU A 59 7.60 2.33 8.28
C GLU A 59 9.03 1.98 8.71
N LEU A 60 9.27 0.75 9.16
CA LEU A 60 10.60 0.27 9.57
C LEU A 60 11.44 -0.28 8.42
N VAL A 61 10.88 -0.39 7.21
CA VAL A 61 11.60 -0.81 6.01
C VAL A 61 12.28 0.41 5.38
N ALA A 62 13.54 0.27 4.96
CA ALA A 62 14.30 1.30 4.25
C ALA A 62 13.79 1.48 2.80
N VAL A 63 12.56 1.97 2.65
CA VAL A 63 11.91 2.19 1.35
C VAL A 63 12.68 3.21 0.50
N GLU A 64 13.38 4.14 1.14
CA GLU A 64 14.29 5.10 0.54
C GLU A 64 15.49 4.46 -0.18
N GLU A 65 15.87 3.24 0.16
CA GLU A 65 16.92 2.50 -0.54
C GLU A 65 16.40 1.79 -1.80
N LYS A 66 15.09 1.60 -1.91
CA LYS A 66 14.46 0.91 -3.05
C LYS A 66 14.57 1.72 -4.34
N PRO A 67 14.73 1.07 -5.51
CA PRO A 67 14.62 1.75 -6.80
C PRO A 67 13.24 2.42 -6.96
N ILE A 68 13.20 3.57 -7.63
CA ILE A 68 11.94 4.30 -7.90
C ILE A 68 10.89 3.40 -8.57
N GLN A 69 11.32 2.53 -9.48
CA GLN A 69 10.41 1.60 -10.18
C GLN A 69 9.76 0.59 -9.22
N GLU A 70 10.50 0.12 -8.21
CA GLU A 70 9.94 -0.76 -7.18
C GLU A 70 8.90 -0.01 -6.34
N ILE A 71 9.19 1.24 -5.95
CA ILE A 71 8.23 2.08 -5.19
C ILE A 71 6.97 2.35 -6.02
N LYS A 72 7.12 2.65 -7.33
CA LYS A 72 5.97 2.79 -8.26
C LYS A 72 5.14 1.49 -8.31
N GLN A 73 5.79 0.33 -8.37
CA GLN A 73 5.09 -0.96 -8.37
C GLN A 73 4.33 -1.20 -7.06
N GLN A 74 4.93 -0.88 -5.90
CA GLN A 74 4.25 -1.01 -4.61
C GLN A 74 3.04 -0.07 -4.49
N LEU A 75 3.14 1.14 -5.04
CA LEU A 75 2.03 2.08 -5.12
C LEU A 75 0.91 1.59 -6.05
N LEU A 76 1.23 0.94 -7.17
CA LEU A 76 0.21 0.33 -8.04
C LEU A 76 -0.58 -0.75 -7.30
N ILE A 77 0.10 -1.62 -6.56
CA ILE A 77 -0.56 -2.64 -5.73
C ILE A 77 -1.47 -1.98 -4.68
N ALA A 78 -1.00 -0.91 -4.04
CA ALA A 78 -1.79 -0.15 -3.07
C ALA A 78 -3.01 0.54 -3.70
N VAL A 79 -2.88 1.03 -4.95
CA VAL A 79 -3.99 1.60 -5.72
C VAL A 79 -5.07 0.55 -5.96
N ASP A 80 -4.69 -0.64 -6.41
CA ASP A 80 -5.63 -1.74 -6.65
C ASP A 80 -6.34 -2.16 -5.35
N PHE A 81 -5.60 -2.28 -4.25
CA PHE A 81 -6.17 -2.55 -2.93
C PHE A 81 -7.20 -1.50 -2.52
N ILE A 82 -6.83 -0.21 -2.54
CA ILE A 82 -7.75 0.85 -2.10
C ILE A 82 -8.96 0.93 -3.02
N ASP A 83 -8.80 0.78 -4.34
CA ASP A 83 -9.92 0.80 -5.29
C ASP A 83 -10.90 -0.34 -5.03
N SER A 84 -10.39 -1.55 -4.76
CA SER A 84 -11.22 -2.73 -4.45
C SER A 84 -11.97 -2.61 -3.12
N SER A 85 -11.46 -1.80 -2.19
CA SER A 85 -12.10 -1.55 -0.88
C SER A 85 -13.26 -0.57 -0.92
N LEU A 86 -13.53 0.06 -2.07
CA LEU A 86 -14.59 1.07 -2.21
C LEU A 86 -15.98 0.44 -2.39
N SER A 87 -16.97 0.97 -1.68
CA SER A 87 -18.38 0.61 -1.92
C SER A 87 -18.91 1.20 -3.25
N PRO A 88 -19.99 0.65 -3.84
CA PRO A 88 -20.59 1.14 -5.08
C PRO A 88 -20.97 2.64 -5.11
N HIS A 89 -21.23 3.25 -3.95
CA HIS A 89 -21.50 4.70 -3.85
C HIS A 89 -20.34 5.59 -4.33
N HIS A 90 -19.14 5.05 -4.47
CA HIS A 90 -17.98 5.77 -4.99
C HIS A 90 -17.93 5.77 -6.53
N LEU A 91 -18.86 5.12 -7.25
CA LEU A 91 -18.86 5.01 -8.72
C LEU A 91 -18.90 6.37 -9.46
N SER A 92 -19.38 7.44 -8.82
CA SER A 92 -19.28 8.82 -9.32
C SER A 92 -18.01 9.54 -8.81
N ARG A 93 -16.86 8.86 -8.92
CA ARG A 93 -15.54 9.17 -8.31
C ARG A 93 -15.07 10.62 -8.41
N ARG A 94 -15.54 11.38 -9.42
CA ARG A 94 -15.04 12.73 -9.73
C ARG A 94 -15.26 13.75 -8.60
N ASN A 95 -16.33 13.60 -7.81
CA ASN A 95 -16.70 14.58 -6.77
C ASN A 95 -16.63 14.03 -5.35
N CYS A 96 -16.18 12.79 -5.14
CA CYS A 96 -16.05 12.25 -3.80
C CYS A 96 -14.83 12.86 -3.09
N GLU A 97 -15.01 13.31 -1.86
CA GLU A 97 -13.95 13.92 -1.03
C GLU A 97 -13.52 13.02 0.13
N CYS A 98 -13.93 11.75 0.14
CA CYS A 98 -13.43 10.81 1.14
C CYS A 98 -11.93 10.55 0.95
N GLU A 99 -11.27 10.15 2.03
CA GLU A 99 -9.82 9.94 2.03
C GLU A 99 -9.35 8.96 0.96
N ASN A 100 -10.06 7.84 0.76
CA ASN A 100 -9.73 6.84 -0.28
C ASN A 100 -9.75 7.48 -1.68
N CYS A 101 -10.79 8.26 -2.02
CA CYS A 101 -10.92 8.89 -3.34
C CYS A 101 -9.94 10.06 -3.54
N VAL A 102 -9.65 10.83 -2.49
CA VAL A 102 -8.64 11.89 -2.54
C VAL A 102 -7.25 11.29 -2.77
N TRP A 103 -6.90 10.25 -2.01
CA TRP A 103 -5.62 9.56 -2.17
C TRP A 103 -5.48 8.90 -3.55
N LEU A 104 -6.51 8.17 -4.03
CA LEU A 104 -6.48 7.51 -5.34
C LEU A 104 -6.21 8.51 -6.47
N ARG A 105 -6.87 9.68 -6.46
CA ARG A 105 -6.63 10.73 -7.46
C ARG A 105 -5.19 11.25 -7.39
N LYS A 106 -4.67 11.52 -6.20
CA LYS A 106 -3.28 11.99 -6.01
C LYS A 106 -2.28 10.94 -6.50
N ALA A 107 -2.46 9.68 -6.11
CA ALA A 107 -1.59 8.58 -6.50
C ALA A 107 -1.57 8.36 -8.02
N GLN A 108 -2.74 8.33 -8.68
CA GLN A 108 -2.86 8.19 -10.13
C GLN A 108 -2.21 9.36 -10.89
N GLN A 109 -2.37 10.59 -10.40
CA GLN A 109 -1.72 11.76 -11.01
C GLN A 109 -0.19 11.67 -10.93
N VAL A 110 0.36 11.25 -9.78
CA VAL A 110 1.81 11.12 -9.59
C VAL A 110 2.37 9.94 -10.40
N LEU A 111 1.67 8.82 -10.47
CA LEU A 111 2.09 7.64 -11.24
C LEU A 111 2.04 7.86 -12.76
N ALA A 112 1.20 8.78 -13.25
CA ALA A 112 1.10 9.14 -14.66
C ALA A 112 2.26 10.03 -15.16
N ILE A 113 3.14 10.50 -14.26
CA ILE A 113 4.32 11.29 -14.62
C ILE A 113 5.46 10.32 -14.98
N GLU A 114 6.00 10.49 -16.19
CA GLU A 114 7.13 9.69 -16.73
C GLU A 114 8.46 10.03 -16.04
#